data_AF-A0A382ZLT6-F1
#
_entry.id   AF-A0A382ZLT6-F1
#
_cell.length_a   1.000
_cell.length_b   1.000
_cell.length_c   1.000
_cell.angle_alpha   90.00
_cell.angle_beta   90.00
_cell.angle_gamma   90.00
#
_symmetry.space_group_name_H-M   'P 1'
#
loop_
_entity.id
_entity.type
_entity.pdbx_description
1 polymer ?
#
loop_
_entity_poly.entity_id
_entity_poly.type
_entity_poly.pdbx_seq_one_letter_code
_entity_poly.pdbx_strand_id
1 'polypeptide(L)'
;MTPLVLKLADKYTHIVASANTFGKNFMPRVAALLDTSQISDIIKVNSPDTFIRPIYAGNAFATVKSNDKKKCITIRPTSFDP
;
A
#
# COMPACT_ATOMS: atom_id res chain seq x y z
N MET A 1 -7.50 2.32 15.21
CA MET A 1 -7.06 2.93 13.94
C MET A 1 -7.83 2.44 12.73
N THR A 2 -7.90 1.13 12.45
CA THR A 2 -8.71 0.55 11.35
C THR A 2 -10.13 1.14 11.20
N PRO A 3 -10.98 1.23 12.25
CA PRO A 3 -12.34 1.77 12.09
C PRO A 3 -12.38 3.26 11.73
N LEU A 4 -11.35 4.03 12.09
CA LEU A 4 -11.25 5.45 11.75
C LEU A 4 -10.84 5.63 10.28
N VAL A 5 -9.87 4.82 9.82
CA VAL A 5 -9.44 4.80 8.41
C VAL A 5 -10.62 4.40 7.51
N LEU A 6 -11.41 3.40 7.88
CA LEU A 6 -12.58 2.99 7.10
C LEU A 6 -13.62 4.10 6.94
N LYS A 7 -13.93 4.84 8.01
CA LYS A 7 -14.86 5.99 7.94
C LYS A 7 -14.38 7.10 6.99
N LEU A 8 -13.07 7.28 6.87
CA LEU A 8 -12.48 8.29 6.01
C LEU A 8 -12.23 7.78 4.59
N ALA A 9 -12.05 6.46 4.42
CA ALA A 9 -11.65 5.82 3.19
C ALA A 9 -12.60 6.07 2.01
N ASP A 10 -13.88 6.38 2.25
CA ASP A 10 -14.84 6.65 1.16
C ASP A 10 -14.54 7.92 0.37
N LYS A 11 -13.85 8.88 0.98
CA LYS A 11 -13.46 10.13 0.32
C LYS A 11 -12.12 10.05 -0.42
N TYR A 12 -11.38 8.95 -0.27
CA TYR A 12 -10.02 8.82 -0.79
C TYR A 12 -9.89 7.63 -1.74
N THR A 13 -9.09 7.83 -2.79
CA THR A 13 -8.76 6.78 -3.77
C THR A 13 -7.51 5.99 -3.40
N HIS A 14 -6.61 6.58 -2.61
CA HIS A 14 -5.35 5.98 -2.19
C HIS A 14 -5.20 6.08 -0.67
N ILE A 15 -4.91 4.95 -0.04
CA ILE A 15 -4.69 4.85 1.41
C ILE A 15 -3.27 4.33 1.59
N VAL A 16 -2.41 5.19 2.13
CA VAL A 16 -0.97 4.96 2.19
C VAL A 16 -0.51 4.98 3.64
N ALA A 17 0.37 4.05 4.01
CA ALA A 17 1.12 4.11 5.26
C ALA A 17 2.58 3.72 5.06
N SER A 18 3.45 4.06 6.00
CA SER A 18 4.81 3.52 6.01
C SER A 18 4.80 2.02 6.30
N ALA A 19 5.68 1.26 5.66
CA ALA A 19 5.87 -0.17 5.87
C ALA A 19 6.65 -0.49 7.17
N ASN A 20 6.32 0.20 8.26
CA ASN A 20 6.82 -0.07 9.62
C ASN A 20 5.89 -1.04 10.36
N THR A 21 6.23 -1.42 11.60
CA THR A 21 5.43 -2.33 12.44
C THR A 21 3.98 -1.88 12.56
N PHE A 22 3.75 -0.57 12.61
CA PHE A 22 2.40 -0.01 12.70
C PHE A 22 1.62 -0.20 11.39
N GLY A 23 2.15 0.28 10.25
CA GLY A 23 1.48 0.18 8.95
C GLY A 23 1.27 -1.26 8.50
N LYS A 24 2.24 -2.15 8.73
CA LYS A 24 2.12 -3.58 8.40
C LYS A 24 1.06 -4.30 9.24
N ASN A 25 0.78 -3.83 10.46
CA ASN A 25 -0.21 -4.45 11.33
C ASN A 25 -1.65 -4.10 10.90
N PHE A 26 -1.97 -2.81 10.69
CA PHE A 26 -3.37 -2.42 10.44
C PHE A 26 -3.76 -2.37 8.96
N MET A 27 -2.82 -2.14 8.03
CA MET A 27 -3.16 -1.94 6.62
C MET A 27 -3.76 -3.19 5.94
N PRO A 28 -3.27 -4.42 6.16
CA PRO A 28 -3.90 -5.61 5.59
C PRO A 28 -5.36 -5.76 6.04
N ARG A 29 -5.66 -5.41 7.30
CA ARG A 29 -7.03 -5.43 7.83
C ARG A 29 -7.92 -4.38 7.18
N VAL A 30 -7.40 -3.17 6.92
CA VAL A 30 -8.13 -2.12 6.19
C VAL A 30 -8.42 -2.58 4.76
N ALA A 31 -7.42 -3.14 4.08
CA ALA A 31 -7.55 -3.60 2.70
C ALA A 31 -8.61 -4.71 2.56
N ALA A 32 -8.59 -5.69 3.48
CA ALA A 32 -9.60 -6.76 3.53
C ALA A 32 -11.02 -6.23 3.77
N LEU A 33 -11.19 -5.24 4.67
CA LEU A 33 -12.50 -4.65 4.96
C LEU A 33 -13.02 -3.74 3.84
N LEU A 34 -12.14 -3.23 2.98
CA LEU A 34 -12.50 -2.46 1.79
C LEU A 34 -12.63 -3.32 0.53
N ASP A 35 -12.42 -4.64 0.65
CA ASP A 35 -12.40 -5.59 -0.47
C ASP A 35 -11.39 -5.18 -1.57
N THR A 36 -10.16 -4.86 -1.14
CA THR A 36 -9.07 -4.43 -2.04
C THR A 36 -7.79 -5.20 -1.75
N SER A 37 -6.97 -5.42 -2.79
CA SER A 37 -5.65 -6.02 -2.60
C SER A 37 -4.65 -4.99 -2.09
N GLN A 38 -4.05 -5.29 -0.94
CA GLN A 38 -2.98 -4.47 -0.39
C GLN A 38 -1.66 -4.67 -1.15
N ILE A 39 -1.02 -3.58 -1.55
CA ILE A 39 0.33 -3.60 -2.15
C ILE A 39 1.35 -3.20 -1.07
N SER A 40 2.23 -4.14 -0.72
CA SER A 40 3.17 -3.97 0.38
C SER A 40 4.61 -3.66 -0.03
N ASP A 41 5.31 -2.91 0.83
CA ASP A 41 6.73 -2.54 0.70
C ASP A 41 7.08 -1.92 -0.67
N ILE A 42 6.30 -0.93 -1.10
CA ILE A 42 6.52 -0.25 -2.39
C ILE A 42 7.80 0.60 -2.31
N ILE A 43 8.63 0.51 -3.34
CA ILE A 43 9.90 1.25 -3.47
C ILE A 43 9.84 2.34 -4.55
N LYS A 44 8.91 2.23 -5.50
CA LYS A 44 8.74 3.19 -6.58
C LYS A 44 7.30 3.20 -7.08
N VAL A 45 6.81 4.38 -7.43
CA VAL A 45 5.49 4.59 -8.04
C VAL A 45 5.73 5.00 -9.50
N ASN A 46 5.29 4.18 -10.45
CA ASN A 46 5.42 4.50 -11.87
C ASN A 46 4.19 5.26 -12.38
N SER A 47 3.01 4.92 -11.88
CA SER A 47 1.73 5.59 -12.20
C SER A 47 0.77 5.46 -11.01
N PRO A 48 -0.39 6.14 -11.01
CA PRO A 48 -1.37 6.06 -9.92
C PRO A 48 -1.89 4.64 -9.64
N ASP A 49 -1.79 3.73 -10.60
CA ASP A 49 -2.24 2.34 -10.50
C ASP A 49 -1.10 1.32 -10.61
N THR A 50 0.14 1.75 -10.91
CA THR A 50 1.29 0.86 -11.15
C THR A 50 2.44 1.17 -10.21
N PHE A 51 2.83 0.14 -9.45
CA PHE A 51 3.80 0.23 -8.38
C PHE A 51 4.89 -0.83 -8.52
N ILE A 52 6.09 -0.55 -8.02
CA ILE A 52 7.18 -1.52 -7.97
C ILE A 52 7.43 -1.89 -6.52
N ARG A 53 7.47 -3.20 -6.25
CA ARG A 53 7.84 -3.76 -4.96
C ARG A 53 8.97 -4.79 -5.10
N PRO A 54 9.88 -4.87 -4.12
CA PRO A 54 10.87 -5.93 -4.06
C PRO A 54 10.22 -7.24 -3.62
N ILE A 55 10.66 -8.33 -4.23
CA ILE A 55 10.33 -9.71 -3.87
C ILE A 55 11.63 -10.50 -3.71
N TYR A 56 11.57 -11.70 -3.14
CA TYR A 56 12.76 -12.52 -2.86
C TYR A 56 13.86 -11.76 -2.09
N ALA A 57 13.49 -11.13 -0.98
CA ALA A 57 14.40 -10.34 -0.14
C ALA A 57 15.13 -9.20 -0.89
N GLY A 58 14.59 -8.71 -2.01
CA GLY A 58 15.19 -7.63 -2.80
C GLY A 58 15.98 -8.08 -4.01
N ASN A 59 16.02 -9.39 -4.30
CA ASN A 59 16.72 -9.93 -5.47
C ASN A 59 15.95 -9.74 -6.78
N ALA A 60 14.63 -9.55 -6.71
CA ALA A 60 13.80 -9.28 -7.87
C ALA A 60 12.78 -8.17 -7.59
N PHE A 61 12.37 -7.46 -8.64
CA PHE A 61 11.43 -6.36 -8.56
C PHE A 61 10.17 -6.70 -9.35
N ALA A 62 9.04 -6.72 -8.66
CA ALA A 62 7.74 -6.96 -9.26
C ALA A 62 7.05 -5.63 -9.56
N THR A 63 6.62 -5.45 -10.81
CA THR A 63 5.73 -4.36 -11.20
C THR A 63 4.29 -4.85 -11.05
N VAL A 64 3.52 -4.21 -10.18
CA VAL A 64 2.15 -4.58 -9.85
C VAL A 64 1.23 -3.46 -10.29
N LYS A 65 0.24 -3.81 -11.13
CA LYS A 65 -0.86 -2.91 -11.50
C LYS A 65 -2.11 -3.30 -10.73
N SER A 66 -2.70 -2.36 -9.98
CA SER A 66 -3.94 -2.58 -9.24
C SER A 66 -5.14 -2.00 -10.00
N ASN A 67 -6.12 -2.85 -10.28
CA ASN A 67 -7.38 -2.48 -10.91
C ASN A 67 -8.48 -2.17 -9.87
N ASP A 68 -8.18 -2.28 -8.58
CA ASP A 68 -9.13 -2.03 -7.50
C ASP A 68 -9.53 -0.56 -7.47
N LYS A 69 -10.75 -0.21 -7.05
CA LYS A 69 -11.17 1.20 -7.00
C LYS A 69 -10.33 2.02 -6.02
N LYS A 70 -10.07 1.46 -4.83
CA LYS A 70 -9.21 2.04 -3.80
C LYS A 70 -7.89 1.29 -3.70
N LYS A 71 -6.80 2.02 -3.50
CA LYS A 71 -5.45 1.46 -3.50
C LYS A 71 -4.92 1.50 -2.08
N CYS A 72 -4.83 0.33 -1.43
CA CYS A 72 -4.26 0.20 -0.09
C CYS A 72 -2.77 -0.14 -0.20
N ILE A 73 -1.90 0.76 0.26
CA ILE A 73 -0.48 0.74 -0.06
C ILE A 73 0.36 0.91 1.21
N THR A 74 1.47 0.18 1.29
CA THR A 74 2.54 0.54 2.23
C THR A 74 3.86 0.87 1.54
N ILE A 75 4.46 1.99 1.92
CA ILE A 75 5.69 2.52 1.33
C ILE A 75 6.90 2.12 2.18
N ARG A 76 7.97 1.64 1.54
CA ARG A 76 9.27 1.47 2.20
C ARG A 76 9.93 2.84 2.36
N PRO A 77 10.04 3.39 3.59
CA PRO A 77 10.47 4.76 3.82
C PRO A 77 11.89 5.05 3.32
N THR A 78 12.79 4.07 3.32
CA THR A 78 14.17 4.24 2.84
C THR A 78 14.31 4.40 1.32
N SER A 79 13.21 4.33 0.57
CA SER A 79 13.24 4.38 -0.90
C SER A 79 12.74 5.71 -1.46
N PHE A 80 12.32 6.61 -0.58
CA PHE A 80 11.79 7.93 -0.93
C PHE A 80 12.51 8.98 -0.10
N ASP A 81 12.95 10.04 -0.74
CA ASP A 81 13.54 11.19 -0.06
C ASP A 81 12.46 11.98 0.72
N PRO A 82 12.85 12.70 1.79
CA PRO A 82 11.94 13.49 2.62
C PRO A 82 11.26 14.65 1.88
#